data_AF-A0A929VXM3-F1
#
_entry.id   AF-A0A929VXM3-F1
#
_cell.length_a   1.000
_cell.length_b   1.000
_cell.length_c   1.000
_cell.angle_alpha   90.00
_cell.angle_beta   90.00
_cell.angle_gamma   90.00
#
_symmetry.space_group_name_H-M   'P 1'
#
loop_
_entity.id
_entity.type
_entity.pdbx_description
1 polymer ?
#
loop_
_entity_poly.entity_id
_entity_poly.type
_entity_poly.pdbx_seq_one_letter_code
_entity_poly.pdbx_strand_id
1 'polypeptide(L)'
;MIRSEALIDELVALLHFRNYLQLASDDLFAMESLNVVISDSKKELVQEYIDDVLIDLFFRTHNFKPIEIPKDWYIRKYSEVGVEEVTGGFTLDLNNPYDRYTFVDCLSTAVSSAYSGLSKTLQQSCFISDIVVTTRRYGPFWSCFRFDFRLPYFNAFNEYLSCQFGMMHSKYKPLFRAQDIFNYSKLYKEELSKYCFDGYSSLSLYRISKLDIEFRKIRNSYIFGEYTLEDVFMIFCLLVDKMNMDEYGLLSTLALYVYDNLNDNSFFREFWVFELEHSDAESIKPYIREHDLFLRFTSPTRSKAFKHSTYGCGYGKIQFFEDAPVSTVFLNNSLPLPYLYNDLYKG
;
A
#
# COMPACT_ATOMS: atom_id res chain seq x y z
N MET A 1 4.27 19.18 8.41
CA MET A 1 3.36 18.01 8.29
C MET A 1 3.46 17.41 6.90
N ILE A 2 3.52 16.08 6.80
CA ILE A 2 3.82 15.35 5.54
C ILE A 2 2.80 15.62 4.43
N ARG A 3 1.52 15.88 4.78
CA ARG A 3 0.47 16.35 3.86
C ARG A 3 0.02 17.78 4.16
N SER A 4 0.95 18.66 4.52
CA SER A 4 0.62 20.08 4.75
C SER A 4 -0.05 20.70 3.53
N GLU A 5 -1.01 21.60 3.76
CA GLU A 5 -1.66 22.35 2.67
C GLU A 5 -0.61 23.08 1.81
N ALA A 6 0.43 23.63 2.44
CA ALA A 6 1.54 24.27 1.75
C ALA A 6 2.27 23.35 0.74
N LEU A 7 2.59 22.10 1.13
CA LEU A 7 3.20 21.14 0.19
C LEU A 7 2.22 20.75 -0.91
N ILE A 8 0.95 20.51 -0.56
CA ILE A 8 -0.07 20.15 -1.55
C ILE A 8 -0.22 21.27 -2.59
N ASP A 9 -0.32 22.52 -2.14
CA ASP A 9 -0.43 23.70 -3.01
C ASP A 9 0.82 23.89 -3.87
N GLU A 10 2.02 23.66 -3.31
CA GLU A 10 3.29 23.67 -4.06
C GLU A 10 3.28 22.63 -5.19
N LEU A 11 2.92 21.37 -4.88
CA LEU A 11 2.86 20.29 -5.86
C LEU A 11 1.81 20.52 -6.94
N VAL A 12 0.70 21.14 -6.56
CA VAL A 12 -0.34 21.53 -7.49
C VAL A 12 0.14 22.64 -8.40
N ALA A 13 0.80 23.67 -7.85
CA ALA A 13 1.36 24.75 -8.64
C ALA A 13 2.35 24.21 -9.68
N LEU A 14 3.18 23.22 -9.34
CA LEU A 14 4.05 22.53 -10.29
C LEU A 14 3.26 21.88 -11.44
N LEU A 15 2.16 21.18 -11.13
CA LEU A 15 1.28 20.58 -12.15
C LEU A 15 0.68 21.63 -13.10
N HIS A 16 0.28 22.78 -12.57
CA HIS A 16 -0.30 23.87 -13.37
C HIS A 16 0.74 24.59 -14.21
N PHE A 17 1.92 24.85 -13.67
CA PHE A 17 2.98 25.58 -14.37
C PHE A 17 3.46 24.85 -15.62
N ARG A 18 3.62 23.52 -15.59
CA ARG A 18 3.97 22.77 -16.81
C ARG A 18 2.81 22.62 -17.79
N ASN A 19 1.56 22.51 -17.32
CA ASN A 19 0.39 22.58 -18.21
C ASN A 19 0.32 23.94 -18.93
N TYR A 20 0.66 25.02 -18.23
CA TYR A 20 0.68 26.39 -18.76
C TYR A 20 1.83 26.63 -19.75
N LEU A 21 3.05 26.22 -19.42
CA LEU A 21 4.22 26.37 -20.30
C LEU A 21 4.14 25.54 -21.59
N GLN A 22 3.28 24.52 -21.65
CA GLN A 22 3.12 23.67 -22.84
C GLN A 22 1.81 23.91 -23.61
N LEU A 23 0.90 24.73 -23.08
CA LEU A 23 -0.24 25.29 -23.82
C LEU A 23 0.10 26.62 -24.51
N ALA A 24 1.28 27.20 -24.26
CA ALA A 24 1.78 28.34 -25.00
C ALA A 24 2.39 27.93 -26.35
N SER A 25 1.55 27.42 -27.26
CA SER A 25 1.58 27.88 -28.64
C SER A 25 0.46 28.93 -28.78
N ASP A 26 0.89 30.19 -28.75
CA ASP A 26 0.18 31.40 -29.21
C ASP A 26 -1.11 31.84 -28.50
N ASP A 27 -1.07 32.02 -27.18
CA ASP A 27 -1.72 33.14 -26.45
C ASP A 27 -2.02 32.74 -25.00
N LEU A 28 -1.68 33.62 -24.04
CA LEU A 28 -2.40 33.87 -22.78
C LEU A 28 -1.46 34.53 -21.76
N PHE A 29 -1.20 35.83 -21.90
CA PHE A 29 -0.87 36.63 -20.72
C PHE A 29 -2.19 37.02 -20.03
N ALA A 30 -2.50 36.36 -18.93
CA ALA A 30 -3.33 36.93 -17.88
C ALA A 30 -2.59 36.75 -16.55
N MET A 31 -1.88 37.80 -16.13
CA MET A 31 -1.31 37.95 -14.78
C MET A 31 -2.44 38.17 -13.76
N GLU A 32 -3.30 37.18 -13.56
CA GLU A 32 -4.13 37.11 -12.36
C GLU A 32 -3.78 35.81 -11.66
N SER A 33 -3.56 35.90 -10.35
CA SER A 33 -3.33 34.75 -9.47
C SER A 33 -4.39 33.70 -9.81
N LEU A 34 -3.96 32.61 -10.46
CA LEU A 34 -4.79 31.46 -10.73
C LEU A 34 -5.17 30.86 -9.36
N ASN A 35 -6.28 31.34 -8.80
CA ASN A 35 -6.99 30.69 -7.71
C ASN A 35 -7.56 29.40 -8.30
N VAL A 36 -6.69 28.41 -8.48
CA VAL A 36 -7.11 27.12 -9.01
C VAL A 36 -7.83 26.39 -7.90
N VAL A 37 -9.15 26.38 -7.98
CA VAL A 37 -9.98 25.45 -7.22
C VAL A 37 -9.75 24.06 -7.80
N ILE A 38 -8.87 23.30 -7.17
CA ILE A 38 -8.63 21.90 -7.49
C ILE A 38 -9.82 21.09 -6.98
N SER A 39 -10.36 20.16 -7.79
CA SER A 39 -11.35 19.20 -7.30
C SER A 39 -10.75 18.29 -6.23
N ASP A 40 -11.56 17.87 -5.26
CA ASP A 40 -11.11 16.97 -4.18
C ASP A 40 -10.43 15.70 -4.73
N SER A 41 -10.94 15.15 -5.84
CA SER A 41 -10.36 14.00 -6.54
C SER A 41 -8.92 14.20 -7.02
N LYS A 42 -8.52 15.43 -7.38
CA LYS A 42 -7.14 15.72 -7.80
C LYS A 42 -6.23 15.90 -6.59
N LYS A 43 -6.74 16.48 -5.49
CA LYS A 43 -6.00 16.54 -4.21
C LYS A 43 -5.74 15.15 -3.67
N GLU A 44 -6.69 14.23 -3.81
CA GLU A 44 -6.52 12.82 -3.43
C GLU A 44 -5.32 12.19 -4.16
N LEU A 45 -5.20 12.37 -5.48
CA LEU A 45 -4.07 11.85 -6.27
C LEU A 45 -2.71 12.40 -5.82
N VAL A 46 -2.63 13.70 -5.49
CA VAL A 46 -1.40 14.31 -4.93
C VAL A 46 -1.06 13.67 -3.58
N GLN A 47 -2.06 13.49 -2.72
CA GLN A 47 -1.86 12.84 -1.42
C GLN A 47 -1.46 11.37 -1.59
N GLU A 48 -1.99 10.64 -2.58
CA GLU A 48 -1.54 9.26 -2.87
C GLU A 48 -0.08 9.20 -3.29
N TYR A 49 0.36 10.19 -4.07
CA TYR A 49 1.75 10.32 -4.48
C TYR A 49 2.68 10.63 -3.30
N ILE A 50 2.30 11.59 -2.44
CA ILE A 50 3.02 11.87 -1.19
C ILE A 50 3.18 10.60 -0.35
N ASP A 51 2.11 9.80 -0.26
CA ASP A 51 2.10 8.54 0.47
C ASP A 51 3.08 7.53 -0.12
N ASP A 52 3.13 7.42 -1.45
CA ASP A 52 4.06 6.53 -2.13
C ASP A 52 5.51 6.91 -1.84
N VAL A 53 5.84 8.21 -1.86
CA VAL A 53 7.20 8.70 -1.59
C VAL A 53 7.60 8.48 -0.13
N LEU A 54 6.69 8.72 0.82
CA LEU A 54 6.95 8.47 2.24
C LEU A 54 7.18 6.97 2.52
N ILE A 55 6.34 6.11 1.95
CA ILE A 55 6.45 4.66 2.14
C ILE A 55 7.72 4.14 1.47
N ASP A 56 8.05 4.63 0.27
CA ASP A 56 9.34 4.30 -0.36
C ASP A 56 10.53 4.75 0.49
N LEU A 57 10.49 5.95 1.07
CA LEU A 57 11.54 6.42 1.97
C LEU A 57 11.75 5.44 3.13
N PHE A 58 10.67 5.02 3.79
CA PHE A 58 10.73 4.00 4.83
C PHE A 58 11.42 2.73 4.33
N PHE A 59 10.98 2.19 3.19
CA PHE A 59 11.56 0.96 2.66
C PHE A 59 13.04 1.09 2.32
N ARG A 60 13.50 2.26 1.86
CA ARG A 60 14.91 2.49 1.53
C ARG A 60 15.80 2.68 2.74
N THR A 61 15.31 3.33 3.80
CA THR A 61 16.14 3.73 4.95
C THR A 61 16.05 2.76 6.12
N HIS A 62 14.98 1.98 6.22
CA HIS A 62 14.82 0.99 7.26
C HIS A 62 15.72 -0.23 6.99
N ASN A 63 16.29 -0.80 8.05
CA ASN A 63 17.16 -1.97 7.96
C ASN A 63 16.32 -3.25 8.10
N PHE A 64 15.71 -3.68 7.00
CA PHE A 64 14.89 -4.88 7.01
C PHE A 64 15.74 -6.10 7.30
N LYS A 65 15.23 -6.98 8.16
CA LYS A 65 15.69 -8.36 8.18
C LYS A 65 15.39 -9.01 6.82
N PRO A 66 16.20 -9.97 6.35
CA PRO A 66 15.92 -10.69 5.11
C PRO A 66 14.59 -11.46 5.19
N ILE A 67 13.80 -11.40 4.11
CA ILE A 67 12.61 -12.25 3.96
C ILE A 67 13.04 -13.55 3.29
N GLU A 68 12.95 -14.66 4.00
CA GLU A 68 13.36 -15.98 3.46
C GLU A 68 12.20 -16.62 2.70
N ILE A 69 12.38 -16.87 1.40
CA ILE A 69 11.38 -17.57 0.59
C ILE A 69 11.59 -19.09 0.71
N PRO A 70 10.56 -19.89 1.07
CA PRO A 70 10.70 -21.34 1.17
C PRO A 70 11.13 -22.01 -0.14
N LYS A 71 11.97 -23.05 -0.02
CA LYS A 71 12.60 -23.76 -1.15
C LYS A 71 11.62 -24.46 -2.08
N ASP A 72 10.43 -24.80 -1.63
CA ASP A 72 9.42 -25.55 -2.38
C ASP A 72 8.43 -24.65 -3.14
N TRP A 73 8.60 -23.32 -3.05
CA TRP A 73 7.69 -22.37 -3.68
C TRP A 73 8.15 -22.02 -5.08
N TYR A 74 7.21 -22.01 -6.03
CA TYR A 74 7.42 -21.50 -7.38
C TYR A 74 7.01 -20.04 -7.41
N ILE A 75 7.94 -19.15 -7.75
CA ILE A 75 7.73 -17.72 -7.68
C ILE A 75 8.27 -17.00 -8.92
N ARG A 76 7.70 -15.82 -9.19
CA ARG A 76 8.19 -14.91 -10.21
C ARG A 76 9.11 -13.89 -9.56
N LYS A 77 10.40 -13.95 -9.87
CA LYS A 77 11.40 -13.00 -9.40
C LYS A 77 11.51 -11.83 -10.37
N TYR A 78 11.26 -10.63 -9.86
CA TYR A 78 11.38 -9.39 -10.61
C TYR A 78 12.83 -8.87 -10.55
N SER A 79 13.28 -8.21 -11.61
CA SER A 79 14.61 -7.61 -11.70
C SER A 79 14.60 -6.46 -12.72
N GLU A 80 15.71 -5.75 -12.85
CA GLU A 80 15.88 -4.70 -13.86
C GLU A 80 15.76 -5.21 -15.31
N VAL A 81 16.14 -6.47 -15.56
CA VAL A 81 16.14 -7.08 -16.90
C VAL A 81 14.82 -7.78 -17.24
N GLY A 82 13.98 -8.07 -16.25
CA GLY A 82 12.68 -8.73 -16.46
C GLY A 82 12.26 -9.66 -15.32
N VAL A 83 11.25 -10.49 -15.62
CA VAL A 83 10.77 -11.54 -14.71
C VAL A 83 11.39 -12.88 -15.07
N GLU A 84 11.84 -13.61 -14.06
CA GLU A 84 12.23 -15.01 -14.15
C GLU A 84 11.34 -15.87 -13.24
N GLU A 85 10.88 -17.02 -13.74
CA GLU A 85 10.22 -18.03 -12.91
C GLU A 85 11.30 -18.90 -12.25
N VAL A 86 11.35 -18.86 -10.93
CA VAL A 86 12.36 -19.56 -10.12
C VAL A 86 11.71 -20.36 -9.01
N THR A 87 12.42 -21.38 -8.56
CA THR A 87 12.12 -22.03 -7.30
C THR A 87 12.71 -21.19 -6.16
N GLY A 88 12.01 -21.13 -5.02
CA GLY A 88 12.44 -20.38 -3.83
C GLY A 88 13.72 -20.89 -3.19
N GLY A 89 13.97 -20.53 -1.93
CA GLY A 89 15.23 -20.83 -1.23
C GLY A 89 16.25 -19.70 -1.32
N PHE A 90 15.78 -18.48 -1.45
CA PHE A 90 16.58 -17.26 -1.46
C PHE A 90 15.94 -16.20 -0.58
N THR A 91 16.69 -15.14 -0.33
CA THR A 91 16.27 -14.02 0.49
C THR A 91 15.85 -12.84 -0.37
N LEU A 92 14.81 -12.13 0.04
CA LEU A 92 14.46 -10.82 -0.49
C LEU A 92 14.98 -9.72 0.43
N ASP A 93 15.54 -8.67 -0.17
CA ASP A 93 15.89 -7.41 0.47
C ASP A 93 14.83 -6.36 0.13
N LEU A 94 13.97 -6.03 1.10
CA LEU A 94 12.88 -5.09 0.88
C LEU A 94 13.35 -3.64 0.64
N ASN A 95 14.63 -3.32 0.83
CA ASN A 95 15.20 -2.04 0.40
C ASN A 95 15.25 -1.94 -1.13
N ASN A 96 15.29 -3.06 -1.86
CA ASN A 96 15.26 -3.11 -3.31
C ASN A 96 13.80 -3.15 -3.84
N PRO A 97 13.39 -2.22 -4.73
CA PRO A 97 12.02 -2.20 -5.27
C PRO A 97 11.63 -3.49 -6.01
N TYR A 98 12.56 -4.17 -6.70
CA TYR A 98 12.26 -5.42 -7.41
C TYR A 98 11.93 -6.58 -6.46
N ASP A 99 12.58 -6.62 -5.30
CA ASP A 99 12.30 -7.59 -4.26
C ASP A 99 10.96 -7.29 -3.58
N ARG A 100 10.55 -6.01 -3.46
CA ARG A 100 9.19 -5.64 -3.01
C ARG A 100 8.12 -6.16 -3.98
N TYR A 101 8.32 -6.04 -5.29
CA TYR A 101 7.37 -6.57 -6.28
C TYR A 101 7.29 -8.10 -6.22
N THR A 102 8.44 -8.76 -6.07
CA THR A 102 8.54 -10.21 -5.88
C THR A 102 7.82 -10.65 -4.60
N PHE A 103 7.96 -9.90 -3.51
CA PHE A 103 7.27 -10.16 -2.25
C PHE A 103 5.74 -10.08 -2.38
N VAL A 104 5.23 -9.01 -2.99
CA VAL A 104 3.79 -8.82 -3.23
C VAL A 104 3.24 -9.95 -4.12
N ASP A 105 3.95 -10.31 -5.18
CA ASP A 105 3.54 -11.39 -6.08
C ASP A 105 3.51 -12.75 -5.38
N CYS A 106 4.57 -13.04 -4.62
CA CYS A 106 4.75 -14.26 -3.86
C CYS A 106 3.59 -14.47 -2.90
N LEU A 107 3.28 -13.48 -2.06
CA LEU A 107 2.17 -13.57 -1.11
C LEU A 107 0.81 -13.68 -1.79
N SER A 108 0.59 -12.90 -2.85
CA SER A 108 -0.69 -12.91 -3.56
C SER A 108 -0.96 -14.27 -4.22
N THR A 109 0.06 -14.85 -4.84
CA THR A 109 0.01 -16.19 -5.44
C THR A 109 -0.16 -17.26 -4.36
N ALA A 110 0.52 -17.09 -3.23
CA ALA A 110 0.45 -18.01 -2.11
C ALA A 110 -0.94 -18.05 -1.47
N VAL A 111 -1.64 -16.92 -1.37
CA VAL A 111 -3.02 -16.85 -0.86
C VAL A 111 -4.03 -17.36 -1.89
N SER A 112 -3.87 -17.02 -3.18
CA SER A 112 -4.84 -17.38 -4.22
C SER A 112 -4.79 -18.84 -4.67
N SER A 113 -3.63 -19.52 -4.55
CA SER A 113 -3.47 -20.89 -5.02
C SER A 113 -3.76 -21.90 -3.92
N ALA A 114 -4.75 -22.77 -4.14
CA ALA A 114 -5.06 -23.91 -3.26
C ALA A 114 -3.95 -24.98 -3.19
N TYR A 115 -2.90 -24.84 -4.00
CA TYR A 115 -1.75 -25.75 -4.05
C TYR A 115 -0.44 -25.10 -3.56
N SER A 116 -0.46 -23.81 -3.19
CA SER A 116 0.72 -23.08 -2.71
C SER A 116 1.27 -23.68 -1.43
N GLY A 117 2.59 -23.57 -1.22
CA GLY A 117 3.19 -23.99 0.03
C GLY A 117 2.58 -23.26 1.24
N LEU A 118 2.17 -21.99 1.13
CA LEU A 118 1.49 -21.27 2.21
C LEU A 118 0.11 -21.85 2.55
N SER A 119 -0.73 -22.13 1.54
CA SER A 119 -2.04 -22.74 1.78
C SER A 119 -1.89 -24.17 2.31
N LYS A 120 -0.81 -24.89 1.95
CA LYS A 120 -0.44 -26.19 2.51
C LYS A 120 0.14 -26.13 3.93
N THR A 121 0.96 -25.12 4.24
CA THR A 121 1.46 -24.87 5.59
C THR A 121 0.34 -24.39 6.51
N LEU A 122 -0.68 -23.73 5.94
CA LEU A 122 -1.84 -23.19 6.64
C LEU A 122 -3.12 -23.99 6.35
N GLN A 123 -3.00 -25.26 5.93
CA GLN A 123 -4.04 -26.12 5.31
C GLN A 123 -5.32 -26.37 6.11
N GLN A 124 -5.43 -25.83 7.32
CA GLN A 124 -6.60 -25.96 8.18
C GLN A 124 -7.12 -24.61 8.67
N SER A 125 -6.45 -23.51 8.31
CA SER A 125 -6.82 -22.17 8.75
C SER A 125 -7.96 -21.65 7.88
N CYS A 126 -9.11 -21.48 8.52
CA CYS A 126 -10.26 -20.84 7.87
C CYS A 126 -10.02 -19.34 7.64
N PHE A 127 -8.96 -18.79 8.23
CA PHE A 127 -8.53 -17.40 8.06
C PHE A 127 -8.15 -17.11 6.60
N ILE A 128 -7.29 -17.94 5.99
CA ILE A 128 -6.87 -17.71 4.59
C ILE A 128 -7.96 -18.12 3.61
N SER A 129 -8.74 -19.17 3.90
CA SER A 129 -9.78 -19.64 2.99
C SER A 129 -10.89 -18.60 2.73
N ASP A 130 -11.09 -17.68 3.69
CA ASP A 130 -12.09 -16.62 3.62
C ASP A 130 -11.57 -15.32 2.99
N ILE A 131 -10.28 -15.26 2.62
CA ILE A 131 -9.69 -14.13 1.88
C ILE A 131 -9.93 -14.30 0.38
N VAL A 132 -10.33 -13.21 -0.27
CA VAL A 132 -10.40 -13.01 -1.71
C VAL A 132 -9.24 -12.13 -2.12
N VAL A 133 -8.64 -12.47 -3.26
CA VAL A 133 -7.59 -11.67 -3.87
C VAL A 133 -8.21 -10.81 -4.97
N THR A 134 -8.24 -9.50 -4.78
CA THR A 134 -8.83 -8.53 -5.71
C THR A 134 -7.75 -7.63 -6.32
N THR A 135 -7.96 -7.11 -7.52
CA THR A 135 -7.00 -6.21 -8.16
C THR A 135 -7.27 -4.77 -7.74
N ARG A 136 -6.23 -4.08 -7.24
CA ARG A 136 -6.24 -2.65 -6.91
C ARG A 136 -5.32 -1.87 -7.84
N ARG A 137 -5.74 -0.65 -8.23
CA ARG A 137 -4.95 0.24 -9.10
C ARG A 137 -4.32 1.38 -8.28
N TYR A 138 -3.05 1.69 -8.54
CA TYR A 138 -2.28 2.78 -7.90
C TYR A 138 -1.96 3.92 -8.88
N GLY A 139 -2.67 3.91 -9.99
CA GLY A 139 -2.50 4.82 -11.09
C GLY A 139 -3.03 4.22 -12.39
N PRO A 140 -2.76 4.90 -13.51
CA PRO A 140 -3.35 4.55 -14.79
C PRO A 140 -2.87 3.19 -15.35
N PHE A 141 -1.71 2.71 -14.92
CA PHE A 141 -1.09 1.46 -15.41
C PHE A 141 -0.72 0.47 -14.32
N TRP A 142 -0.62 0.92 -13.08
CA TRP A 142 -0.06 0.13 -12.00
C TRP A 142 -1.15 -0.54 -11.21
N SER A 143 -0.98 -1.83 -11.02
CA SER A 143 -1.91 -2.63 -10.23
C SER A 143 -1.17 -3.66 -9.40
N CYS A 144 -1.70 -3.92 -8.22
CA CYS A 144 -1.32 -5.07 -7.42
C CYS A 144 -2.56 -5.77 -6.89
N PHE A 145 -2.35 -6.91 -6.28
CA PHE A 145 -3.41 -7.63 -5.60
C PHE A 145 -3.57 -7.15 -4.17
N ARG A 146 -4.80 -7.17 -3.69
CA ARG A 146 -5.22 -6.81 -2.34
C ARG A 146 -6.00 -7.97 -1.73
N PHE A 147 -5.94 -8.09 -0.41
CA PHE A 147 -6.66 -9.10 0.35
C PHE A 147 -7.93 -8.52 0.98
N ASP A 148 -9.06 -9.09 0.59
CA ASP A 148 -10.39 -8.73 1.11
C ASP A 148 -11.07 -9.95 1.71
N PHE A 149 -11.80 -9.80 2.82
CA PHE A 149 -12.62 -10.89 3.34
C PHE A 149 -13.93 -11.03 2.54
N ARG A 150 -14.31 -12.28 2.22
CA ARG A 150 -15.60 -12.60 1.57
C ARG A 150 -16.80 -12.06 2.35
N LEU A 151 -16.67 -12.05 3.66
CA LEU A 151 -17.68 -11.60 4.61
C LEU A 151 -16.94 -10.71 5.61
N PRO A 152 -17.26 -9.40 5.65
CA PRO A 152 -16.52 -8.44 6.45
C PRO A 152 -16.61 -8.79 7.93
N TYR A 153 -15.49 -8.61 8.62
CA TYR A 153 -15.32 -8.90 10.04
C TYR A 153 -16.32 -8.13 10.91
N PHE A 154 -16.66 -6.90 10.53
CA PHE A 154 -17.35 -5.95 11.41
C PHE A 154 -18.21 -4.90 10.68
N ASN A 155 -19.20 -5.30 9.88
CA ASN A 155 -20.18 -4.31 9.40
C ASN A 155 -20.88 -3.63 10.61
N ALA A 156 -21.30 -4.40 11.62
CA ALA A 156 -22.06 -3.86 12.76
C ALA A 156 -21.23 -3.20 13.90
N PHE A 157 -19.94 -3.52 14.11
CA PHE A 157 -19.09 -2.78 15.06
C PHE A 157 -18.55 -1.50 14.41
N ASN A 158 -18.26 -1.51 13.11
CA ASN A 158 -17.99 -0.27 12.38
C ASN A 158 -19.24 0.61 12.32
N GLU A 159 -20.44 0.05 12.17
CA GLU A 159 -21.70 0.78 12.35
C GLU A 159 -21.86 1.31 13.78
N TYR A 160 -21.53 0.55 14.83
CA TYR A 160 -21.57 1.05 16.22
C TYR A 160 -20.59 2.19 16.46
N LEU A 161 -19.33 2.01 16.08
CA LEU A 161 -18.32 3.06 16.15
C LEU A 161 -18.76 4.27 15.33
N SER A 162 -19.40 4.03 14.17
CA SER A 162 -19.99 5.08 13.35
C SER A 162 -21.17 5.78 14.00
N CYS A 163 -21.99 5.07 14.77
CA CYS A 163 -23.13 5.61 15.50
C CYS A 163 -22.69 6.38 16.76
N GLN A 164 -21.65 5.92 17.46
CA GLN A 164 -21.14 6.54 18.69
C GLN A 164 -20.18 7.70 18.42
N PHE A 165 -19.32 7.55 17.41
CA PHE A 165 -18.22 8.47 17.12
C PHE A 165 -18.35 9.18 15.76
N GLY A 166 -19.43 8.91 15.02
CA GLY A 166 -19.64 9.40 13.64
C GLY A 166 -19.04 8.45 12.59
N MET A 167 -19.65 8.41 11.39
CA MET A 167 -19.26 7.49 10.29
C MET A 167 -17.74 7.35 10.14
N MET A 168 -17.21 6.18 10.49
CA MET A 168 -15.83 5.76 10.20
C MET A 168 -15.69 5.28 8.74
N HIS A 169 -16.48 5.83 7.82
CA HIS A 169 -16.04 5.77 6.42
C HIS A 169 -14.81 6.66 6.36
N SER A 170 -13.65 6.07 6.05
CA SER A 170 -12.42 6.80 5.76
C SER A 170 -12.61 7.69 4.51
N LYS A 171 -13.40 8.76 4.63
CA LYS A 171 -13.38 9.87 3.67
C LYS A 171 -12.16 10.77 3.91
N TYR A 172 -11.50 10.61 5.05
CA TYR A 172 -10.28 11.33 5.40
C TYR A 172 -9.10 10.37 5.35
N LYS A 173 -8.07 10.73 4.57
CA LYS A 173 -6.78 10.07 4.65
C LYS A 173 -6.18 10.32 6.05
N PRO A 174 -5.78 9.28 6.78
CA PRO A 174 -5.30 9.40 8.15
C PRO A 174 -4.06 10.30 8.19
N LEU A 175 -3.99 11.27 9.10
CA LEU A 175 -2.81 12.11 9.27
C LEU A 175 -1.58 11.28 9.67
N PHE A 176 -1.80 10.26 10.51
CA PHE A 176 -0.82 9.28 10.97
C PHE A 176 -1.46 7.89 10.96
N ARG A 177 -1.10 7.05 9.99
CA ARG A 177 -1.74 5.74 9.78
C ARG A 177 -1.52 4.80 10.96
N ALA A 178 -0.28 4.74 11.44
CA ALA A 178 0.07 3.83 12.52
C ALA A 178 -0.59 4.27 13.82
N GLN A 179 -0.68 5.58 14.07
CA GLN A 179 -1.42 6.09 15.22
C GLN A 179 -2.91 5.74 15.14
N ASP A 180 -3.52 5.84 13.97
CA ASP A 180 -4.94 5.53 13.79
C ASP A 180 -5.23 4.03 13.95
N ILE A 181 -4.36 3.16 13.46
CA ILE A 181 -4.42 1.70 13.72
C ILE A 181 -4.29 1.42 15.22
N PHE A 182 -3.35 2.09 15.89
CA PHE A 182 -3.18 1.95 17.34
C PHE A 182 -4.41 2.40 18.13
N ASN A 183 -4.96 3.56 17.76
CA ASN A 183 -6.18 4.10 18.35
C ASN A 183 -7.38 3.18 18.13
N TYR A 184 -7.51 2.63 16.92
CA TYR A 184 -8.56 1.65 16.60
C TYR A 184 -8.41 0.37 17.44
N SER A 185 -7.20 -0.17 17.55
CA SER A 185 -6.90 -1.34 18.39
C SER A 185 -7.26 -1.11 19.86
N LYS A 186 -6.89 0.07 20.39
CA LYS A 186 -7.20 0.49 21.76
C LYS A 186 -8.71 0.61 21.98
N LEU A 187 -9.39 1.34 21.09
CA LEU A 187 -10.84 1.53 21.13
C LEU A 187 -11.57 0.19 21.08
N TYR A 188 -11.14 -0.71 20.19
CA TYR A 188 -11.69 -2.05 20.10
C TYR A 188 -11.61 -2.79 21.44
N LYS A 189 -10.45 -2.81 22.09
CA LYS A 189 -10.28 -3.49 23.39
C LYS A 189 -11.12 -2.88 24.51
N GLU A 190 -11.22 -1.55 24.56
CA GLU A 190 -12.01 -0.84 25.57
C GLU A 190 -13.51 -1.07 25.39
N GLU A 191 -13.99 -1.11 24.15
CA GLU A 191 -15.41 -1.20 23.82
C GLU A 191 -15.91 -2.65 23.67
N LEU A 192 -15.05 -3.62 23.34
CA LEU A 192 -15.43 -5.03 23.16
C LEU A 192 -16.18 -5.60 24.37
N SER A 193 -15.78 -5.21 25.59
CA SER A 193 -16.41 -5.66 26.84
C SER A 193 -17.72 -4.95 27.16
N LYS A 194 -17.93 -3.75 26.62
CA LYS A 194 -19.12 -2.92 26.82
C LYS A 194 -20.18 -3.19 25.75
N TYR A 195 -19.77 -3.75 24.62
CA TYR A 195 -20.63 -4.00 23.49
C TYR A 195 -21.45 -5.28 23.73
N CYS A 196 -22.73 -5.11 24.05
CA CYS A 196 -23.69 -6.18 23.84
C CYS A 196 -23.80 -6.39 22.32
N PHE A 197 -23.44 -7.58 21.83
CA PHE A 197 -23.61 -7.98 20.43
C PHE A 197 -25.10 -8.10 19.98
N ASP A 198 -26.00 -7.37 20.64
CA ASP A 198 -27.43 -7.33 20.38
C ASP A 198 -27.65 -6.78 18.96
N GLY A 199 -27.92 -7.68 18.02
CA GLY A 199 -28.07 -7.37 16.59
C GLY A 199 -27.28 -8.30 15.67
N TYR A 200 -26.28 -9.01 16.19
CA TYR A 200 -25.58 -10.03 15.42
C TYR A 200 -26.36 -11.34 15.37
N SER A 201 -26.49 -11.92 14.18
CA SER A 201 -26.94 -13.31 14.06
C SER A 201 -25.94 -14.25 14.74
N SER A 202 -26.41 -15.37 15.30
CA SER A 202 -25.53 -16.40 15.88
C SER A 202 -24.47 -16.89 14.87
N LEU A 203 -24.81 -16.88 13.58
CA LEU A 203 -23.89 -17.21 12.49
C LEU A 203 -22.76 -16.18 12.35
N SER A 204 -23.07 -14.90 12.49
CA SER A 204 -22.07 -13.83 12.41
C SER A 204 -21.10 -13.90 13.59
N LEU A 205 -21.59 -14.12 14.81
CA LEU A 205 -20.76 -14.30 16.00
C LEU A 205 -19.85 -15.52 15.89
N TYR A 206 -20.39 -16.64 15.41
CA TYR A 206 -19.62 -17.84 15.15
C TYR A 206 -18.50 -17.63 14.12
N ARG A 207 -18.75 -16.86 13.07
CA ARG A 207 -17.72 -16.55 12.06
C ARG A 207 -16.62 -15.66 12.62
N ILE A 208 -16.98 -14.62 13.37
CA ILE A 208 -16.00 -13.73 14.02
C ILE A 208 -15.12 -14.53 14.99
N SER A 209 -15.72 -15.33 15.88
CA SER A 209 -14.96 -16.13 16.84
C SER A 209 -14.06 -17.15 16.15
N LYS A 210 -14.53 -17.77 15.06
CA LYS A 210 -13.72 -18.69 14.26
C LYS A 210 -12.52 -17.99 13.64
N LEU A 211 -12.71 -16.84 12.99
CA LEU A 211 -11.60 -16.10 12.38
C LEU A 211 -10.60 -15.58 13.43
N ASP A 212 -11.09 -15.14 14.60
CA ASP A 212 -10.24 -14.70 15.72
C ASP A 212 -9.37 -15.83 16.25
N ILE A 213 -9.98 -17.00 16.51
CA ILE A 213 -9.26 -18.20 16.94
C ILE A 213 -8.21 -18.62 15.90
N GLU A 214 -8.57 -18.65 14.62
CA GLU A 214 -7.64 -19.08 13.56
C GLU A 214 -6.49 -18.08 13.35
N PHE A 215 -6.75 -16.77 13.39
CA PHE A 215 -5.68 -15.79 13.30
C PHE A 215 -4.71 -15.90 14.48
N ARG A 216 -5.22 -16.01 15.72
CA ARG A 216 -4.39 -16.20 16.92
C ARG A 216 -3.48 -17.43 16.83
N LYS A 217 -3.91 -18.49 16.16
CA LYS A 217 -3.09 -19.70 15.95
C LYS A 217 -1.90 -19.45 15.02
N ILE A 218 -2.06 -18.58 14.02
CA ILE A 218 -1.05 -18.43 12.96
C ILE A 218 -0.25 -17.13 13.06
N ARG A 219 -0.72 -16.11 13.79
CA ARG A 219 -0.11 -14.78 13.83
C ARG A 219 1.39 -14.79 14.17
N ASN A 220 1.81 -15.67 15.09
CA ASN A 220 3.20 -15.80 15.53
C ASN A 220 3.98 -16.90 14.78
N SER A 221 3.51 -17.33 13.60
CA SER A 221 4.19 -18.34 12.79
C SER A 221 5.32 -17.72 11.97
N TYR A 222 6.46 -18.41 11.90
CA TYR A 222 7.66 -17.95 11.20
C TYR A 222 7.86 -18.75 9.92
N ILE A 223 7.23 -18.31 8.83
CA ILE A 223 7.36 -18.95 7.51
C ILE A 223 8.46 -18.29 6.68
N PHE A 224 8.68 -16.99 6.88
CA PHE A 224 9.55 -16.15 6.04
C PHE A 224 10.83 -15.72 6.76
N GLY A 225 11.45 -16.64 7.49
CA GLY A 225 12.62 -16.36 8.32
C GLY A 225 12.24 -15.76 9.66
N GLU A 226 12.84 -14.62 10.02
CA GLU A 226 12.66 -13.98 11.33
C GLU A 226 11.35 -13.19 11.50
N TYR A 227 10.55 -13.02 10.45
CA TYR A 227 9.27 -12.33 10.56
C TYR A 227 8.14 -13.27 10.92
N THR A 228 7.27 -12.81 11.81
CA THR A 228 5.99 -13.46 12.05
C THR A 228 5.06 -13.27 10.85
N LEU A 229 4.06 -14.14 10.68
CA LEU A 229 3.04 -13.94 9.66
C LEU A 229 2.26 -12.63 9.84
N GLU A 230 2.07 -12.19 11.09
CA GLU A 230 1.48 -10.87 11.37
C GLU A 230 2.34 -9.74 10.78
N ASP A 231 3.67 -9.75 11.01
CA ASP A 231 4.58 -8.77 10.41
C ASP A 231 4.54 -8.83 8.88
N VAL A 232 4.58 -10.03 8.30
CA VAL A 232 4.53 -10.24 6.85
C VAL A 232 3.24 -9.65 6.25
N PHE A 233 2.09 -9.89 6.87
CA PHE A 233 0.82 -9.30 6.42
C PHE A 233 0.76 -7.79 6.64
N MET A 234 1.38 -7.26 7.71
CA MET A 234 1.48 -5.82 7.93
C MET A 234 2.37 -5.13 6.89
N ILE A 235 3.51 -5.72 6.52
CA ILE A 235 4.38 -5.25 5.43
C ILE A 235 3.58 -5.22 4.13
N PHE A 236 2.82 -6.29 3.85
CA PHE A 236 1.96 -6.36 2.67
C PHE A 236 0.88 -5.26 2.67
N CYS A 237 0.18 -5.05 3.79
CA CYS A 237 -0.81 -3.98 3.92
C CYS A 237 -0.21 -2.56 3.84
N LEU A 238 1.06 -2.37 4.23
CA LEU A 238 1.76 -1.11 4.01
C LEU A 238 2.05 -0.87 2.53
N LEU A 239 2.57 -1.89 1.83
CA LEU A 239 2.86 -1.79 0.40
C LEU A 239 1.59 -1.59 -0.42
N VAL A 240 0.57 -2.41 -0.17
CA VAL A 240 -0.67 -2.44 -0.94
C VAL A 240 -1.62 -1.37 -0.42
N ASP A 241 -2.21 -1.54 0.75
CA ASP A 241 -3.28 -0.64 1.21
C ASP A 241 -2.79 0.70 1.75
N LYS A 242 -1.46 0.93 1.78
CA LYS A 242 -0.83 2.11 2.40
C LYS A 242 -1.26 2.27 3.85
N MET A 243 -1.51 1.14 4.53
CA MET A 243 -2.10 1.06 5.86
C MET A 243 -3.42 1.85 6.02
N ASN A 244 -4.22 2.01 4.96
CA ASN A 244 -5.57 2.53 5.07
C ASN A 244 -6.53 1.41 5.50
N MET A 245 -7.26 1.63 6.60
CA MET A 245 -8.25 0.68 7.10
C MET A 245 -9.57 0.83 6.36
N ASP A 246 -10.19 -0.30 6.04
CA ASP A 246 -11.58 -0.38 5.61
C ASP A 246 -12.20 -1.71 6.04
N GLU A 247 -13.52 -1.83 5.96
CA GLU A 247 -14.28 -2.93 6.55
C GLU A 247 -14.03 -4.31 5.91
N TYR A 248 -13.53 -4.34 4.68
CA TYR A 248 -13.28 -5.58 3.94
C TYR A 248 -11.80 -5.96 3.93
N GLY A 249 -10.90 -4.98 4.10
CA GLY A 249 -9.47 -5.16 4.00
C GLY A 249 -8.87 -5.96 5.15
N LEU A 250 -7.82 -6.73 4.82
CA LEU A 250 -7.06 -7.54 5.78
C LEU A 250 -6.57 -6.73 6.99
N LEU A 251 -6.16 -5.47 6.76
CA LEU A 251 -5.58 -4.59 7.78
C LEU A 251 -6.49 -4.41 9.00
N SER A 252 -7.80 -4.29 8.81
CA SER A 252 -8.74 -4.07 9.90
C SER A 252 -8.76 -5.24 10.89
N THR A 253 -8.51 -6.46 10.41
CA THR A 253 -8.34 -7.64 11.27
C THR A 253 -6.99 -7.63 11.99
N LEU A 254 -5.90 -7.31 11.28
CA LEU A 254 -4.56 -7.21 11.89
C LEU A 254 -4.55 -6.15 13.00
N ALA A 255 -5.21 -5.01 12.76
CA ALA A 255 -5.31 -3.89 13.69
C ALA A 255 -5.90 -4.28 15.06
N LEU A 256 -6.79 -5.27 15.13
CA LEU A 256 -7.39 -5.72 16.40
C LEU A 256 -6.35 -6.23 17.41
N TYR A 257 -5.24 -6.75 16.90
CA TYR A 257 -4.25 -7.48 17.68
C TYR A 257 -2.95 -6.71 17.90
N VAL A 258 -2.82 -5.54 17.26
CA VAL A 258 -1.66 -4.64 17.41
C VAL A 258 -1.42 -4.28 18.88
N TYR A 259 -2.48 -3.98 19.64
CA TYR A 259 -2.35 -3.62 21.07
C TYR A 259 -1.97 -4.82 21.96
N ASP A 260 -2.01 -6.07 21.49
CA ASP A 260 -1.56 -7.21 22.30
C ASP A 260 -0.04 -7.21 22.53
N ASN A 261 0.73 -6.63 21.59
CA ASN A 261 2.19 -6.72 21.54
C ASN A 261 2.86 -5.34 21.65
N LEU A 262 2.41 -4.53 22.60
CA LEU A 262 2.88 -3.15 22.83
C LEU A 262 4.39 -3.00 23.10
N ASN A 263 5.03 -4.04 23.63
CA ASN A 263 6.43 -4.01 24.03
C ASN A 263 7.39 -4.65 23.01
N ASP A 264 6.87 -5.11 21.87
CA ASP A 264 7.64 -5.93 20.94
C ASP A 264 8.42 -5.10 19.91
N ASN A 265 9.45 -5.70 19.32
CA ASN A 265 10.17 -5.18 18.16
C ASN A 265 9.44 -5.60 16.87
N SER A 266 8.13 -5.35 16.81
CA SER A 266 7.30 -5.68 15.65
C SER A 266 7.47 -4.66 14.53
N PHE A 267 7.27 -5.11 13.30
CA PHE A 267 7.36 -4.25 12.11
C PHE A 267 6.44 -3.02 12.22
N PHE A 268 5.23 -3.22 12.75
CA PHE A 268 4.27 -2.14 12.91
C PHE A 268 4.78 -1.02 13.82
N ARG A 269 5.47 -1.36 14.91
CA ARG A 269 6.03 -0.37 15.83
C ARG A 269 7.19 0.39 15.19
N GLU A 270 8.02 -0.30 14.43
CA GLU A 270 9.13 0.32 13.68
C GLU A 270 8.59 1.34 12.66
N PHE A 271 7.53 0.98 11.92
CA PHE A 271 6.86 1.91 11.01
C PHE A 271 6.19 3.08 11.76
N TRP A 272 5.58 2.83 12.91
CA TRP A 272 4.97 3.89 13.73
C TRP A 272 6.00 4.93 14.17
N VAL A 273 7.15 4.49 14.68
CA VAL A 273 8.26 5.37 15.06
C VAL A 273 8.75 6.16 13.84
N PHE A 274 8.94 5.49 12.71
CA PHE A 274 9.35 6.15 11.47
C PHE A 274 8.36 7.24 11.04
N GLU A 275 7.04 6.96 11.06
CA GLU A 275 6.01 7.92 10.64
C GLU A 275 5.97 9.16 11.55
N LEU A 276 6.25 9.00 12.85
CA LEU A 276 6.36 10.12 13.80
C LEU A 276 7.61 10.97 13.52
N GLU A 277 8.76 10.33 13.28
CA GLU A 277 10.04 10.99 12.98
C GLU A 277 10.01 11.73 11.63
N HIS A 278 9.26 11.21 10.65
CA HIS A 278 9.13 11.76 9.30
C HIS A 278 7.79 12.47 9.09
N SER A 279 7.25 13.06 10.15
CA SER A 279 5.99 13.79 10.12
C SER A 279 6.06 15.11 9.35
N ASP A 280 7.26 15.60 9.01
CA ASP A 280 7.45 16.84 8.25
C ASP A 280 7.62 16.62 6.74
N ALA A 281 7.03 17.51 5.94
CA ALA A 281 7.10 17.51 4.48
C ALA A 281 8.54 17.59 3.94
N GLU A 282 9.41 18.32 4.64
CA GLU A 282 10.83 18.46 4.27
C GLU A 282 11.55 17.11 4.19
N SER A 283 11.09 16.09 4.93
CA SER A 283 11.69 14.76 4.92
C SER A 283 11.58 14.05 3.56
N ILE A 284 10.52 14.33 2.79
CA ILE A 284 10.28 13.67 1.50
C ILE A 284 10.59 14.56 0.29
N LYS A 285 10.68 15.88 0.46
CA LYS A 285 10.92 16.83 -0.64
C LYS A 285 12.09 16.44 -1.56
N PRO A 286 13.26 15.98 -1.06
CA PRO A 286 14.37 15.57 -1.94
C PRO A 286 14.04 14.40 -2.87
N TYR A 287 13.03 13.60 -2.54
CA TYR A 287 12.62 12.40 -3.27
C TYR A 287 11.39 12.64 -4.15
N ILE A 288 10.83 13.85 -4.11
CA ILE A 288 9.77 14.25 -5.02
C ILE A 288 10.35 14.35 -6.43
N ARG A 289 9.63 13.79 -7.39
CA ARG A 289 9.92 13.79 -8.81
C ARG A 289 8.67 14.25 -9.54
N GLU A 290 8.80 15.39 -10.19
CA GLU A 290 7.69 15.99 -10.95
C GLU A 290 7.11 14.99 -11.96
N HIS A 291 7.95 14.26 -12.69
CA HIS A 291 7.49 13.27 -13.67
C HIS A 291 6.61 12.16 -13.08
N ASP A 292 6.95 11.65 -11.88
CA ASP A 292 6.14 10.66 -11.17
C ASP A 292 4.79 11.24 -10.71
N LEU A 293 4.78 12.52 -10.30
CA LEU A 293 3.56 13.24 -9.96
C LEU A 293 2.68 13.48 -11.21
N PHE A 294 3.25 13.94 -12.32
CA PHE A 294 2.53 14.16 -13.58
C PHE A 294 1.89 12.88 -14.10
N LEU A 295 2.57 11.74 -13.98
CA LEU A 295 2.05 10.44 -14.38
C LEU A 295 0.68 10.12 -13.77
N ARG A 296 0.40 10.58 -12.54
CA ARG A 296 -0.88 10.35 -11.83
C ARG A 296 -2.08 10.96 -12.52
N PHE A 297 -1.87 12.00 -13.31
CA PHE A 297 -2.94 12.77 -13.96
C PHE A 297 -3.09 12.47 -15.45
N THR A 298 -2.29 11.55 -15.98
CA THR A 298 -2.23 11.30 -17.42
C THR A 298 -3.09 10.11 -17.84
N SER A 299 -3.66 10.19 -19.04
CA SER A 299 -4.42 9.09 -19.62
C SER A 299 -3.49 8.11 -20.32
N PRO A 300 -3.60 6.79 -20.05
CA PRO A 300 -2.78 5.79 -20.70
C PRO A 300 -2.71 5.81 -22.22
N THR A 301 -3.84 6.09 -22.82
CA THR A 301 -4.10 5.90 -24.24
C THR A 301 -4.19 7.21 -25.00
N ARG A 302 -4.28 8.34 -24.28
CA ARG A 302 -4.54 9.66 -24.86
C ARG A 302 -3.53 10.71 -24.43
N SER A 303 -2.57 10.37 -23.56
CA SER A 303 -1.54 11.31 -23.13
C SER A 303 -0.68 11.73 -24.32
N LYS A 304 -0.52 13.04 -24.50
CA LYS A 304 0.49 13.60 -25.41
C LYS A 304 1.86 13.72 -24.73
N ALA A 305 1.88 13.74 -23.41
CA ALA A 305 3.08 13.93 -22.60
C ALA A 305 3.82 12.62 -22.30
N PHE A 306 3.09 11.49 -22.25
CA PHE A 306 3.68 10.20 -21.94
C PHE A 306 3.40 9.19 -23.04
N LYS A 307 4.47 8.56 -23.53
CA LYS A 307 4.40 7.40 -24.42
C LYS A 307 4.70 6.14 -23.59
N HIS A 308 3.90 5.11 -23.79
CA HIS A 308 3.99 3.86 -23.04
C HIS A 308 4.23 2.69 -23.98
N SER A 309 5.16 1.82 -23.63
CA SER A 309 5.37 0.55 -24.33
C SER A 309 5.44 -0.58 -23.33
N THR A 310 4.50 -1.51 -23.39
CA THR A 310 4.49 -2.70 -22.53
C THR A 310 5.23 -3.85 -23.19
N TYR A 311 5.99 -4.61 -22.42
CA TYR A 311 6.64 -5.83 -22.88
C TYR A 311 6.67 -6.87 -21.75
N GLY A 312 6.54 -8.15 -22.11
CA GLY A 312 6.57 -9.25 -21.13
C GLY A 312 5.44 -9.23 -20.09
N CYS A 313 5.62 -10.00 -19.01
CA CYS A 313 4.65 -10.18 -17.94
C CYS A 313 4.59 -8.99 -16.97
N GLY A 314 4.02 -7.86 -17.42
CA GLY A 314 3.76 -6.70 -16.55
C GLY A 314 4.90 -5.69 -16.46
N TYR A 315 5.77 -5.63 -17.48
CA TYR A 315 6.84 -4.63 -17.61
C TYR A 315 6.51 -3.64 -18.71
N GLY A 316 7.19 -2.50 -18.68
CA GLY A 316 7.27 -1.65 -19.85
C GLY A 316 8.21 -0.48 -19.69
N LYS A 317 8.16 0.42 -20.67
CA LYS A 317 8.86 1.69 -20.64
C LYS A 317 7.88 2.84 -20.64
N ILE A 318 8.27 3.90 -19.94
CA ILE A 318 7.57 5.17 -19.92
C ILE A 318 8.53 6.21 -20.47
N GLN A 319 8.07 6.98 -21.44
CA GLN A 319 8.81 8.10 -21.99
C GLN A 319 8.03 9.38 -21.73
N PHE A 320 8.66 10.36 -21.08
CA PHE A 320 8.09 11.70 -20.93
C PHE A 320 8.57 12.55 -22.10
N PHE A 321 7.65 13.00 -22.95
CA PHE A 321 7.95 13.69 -24.20
C PHE A 321 9.03 12.99 -25.04
N GLU A 322 10.17 13.65 -25.19
CA GLU A 322 11.34 13.18 -25.95
C GLU A 322 12.52 12.82 -25.03
N ASP A 323 12.29 12.74 -23.72
CA ASP A 323 13.30 12.27 -22.76
C ASP A 323 13.65 10.80 -23.02
N ALA A 324 14.74 10.33 -22.40
CA ALA A 324 15.10 8.92 -22.42
C ALA A 324 14.00 8.06 -21.75
N PRO A 325 13.54 6.97 -22.39
CA PRO A 325 12.57 6.07 -21.77
C PRO A 325 13.11 5.42 -20.49
N VAL A 326 12.29 5.37 -19.45
CA VAL A 326 12.59 4.68 -18.19
C VAL A 326 11.87 3.34 -18.13
N SER A 327 12.57 2.29 -17.70
CA SER A 327 11.97 0.97 -17.48
C SER A 327 11.14 0.99 -16.19
N THR A 328 10.02 0.28 -16.19
CA THR A 328 9.14 0.17 -15.02
C THR A 328 8.45 -1.18 -14.98
N VAL A 329 8.09 -1.58 -13.76
CA VAL A 329 7.16 -2.69 -13.49
C VAL A 329 5.76 -2.09 -13.28
N PHE A 330 4.76 -2.66 -13.95
CA PHE A 330 3.35 -2.25 -13.85
C PHE A 330 2.52 -3.22 -12.99
N LEU A 331 2.88 -4.50 -12.97
CA LEU A 331 2.20 -5.53 -12.19
C LEU A 331 2.89 -5.73 -10.84
N ASN A 332 2.12 -5.77 -9.76
CA ASN A 332 2.58 -5.88 -8.36
C ASN A 332 3.43 -4.69 -7.88
N ASN A 333 3.43 -3.60 -8.63
CA ASN A 333 4.04 -2.34 -8.22
C ASN A 333 2.98 -1.45 -7.57
N SER A 334 3.01 -1.36 -6.25
CA SER A 334 2.10 -0.54 -5.46
C SER A 334 2.64 0.86 -5.15
N LEU A 335 3.93 1.11 -5.40
CA LEU A 335 4.62 2.39 -5.22
C LEU A 335 5.18 2.87 -6.57
N PRO A 336 4.33 3.35 -7.50
CA PRO A 336 4.77 3.64 -8.86
C PRO A 336 5.53 4.97 -8.93
N LEU A 337 6.84 4.85 -8.69
CA LEU A 337 7.83 5.92 -8.69
C LEU A 337 8.95 5.64 -9.72
N PRO A 338 8.62 5.36 -11.00
CA PRO A 338 9.60 4.95 -12.00
C PRO A 338 10.73 5.96 -12.21
N TYR A 339 10.47 7.27 -12.15
CA TYR A 339 11.50 8.28 -12.33
C TYR A 339 12.41 8.39 -11.10
N LEU A 340 11.86 8.33 -9.89
CA LEU A 340 12.67 8.25 -8.66
C LEU A 340 13.59 7.03 -8.66
N TYR A 341 13.06 5.83 -8.96
CA TYR A 341 13.88 4.62 -9.02
C TYR A 341 14.93 4.71 -10.13
N ASN A 342 14.58 5.27 -11.27
CA ASN A 342 15.53 5.49 -12.34
C ASN A 342 16.69 6.42 -11.94
N ASP A 343 16.47 7.41 -11.06
CA ASP A 343 17.53 8.30 -10.58
C ASP A 343 18.39 7.64 -9.49
N LEU A 344 17.77 6.81 -8.63
CA LEU A 344 18.45 6.16 -7.52
C LEU A 344 19.29 4.95 -7.95
N TYR A 345 18.84 4.21 -8.97
CA TYR A 345 19.42 2.92 -9.37
C TYR A 345 20.11 2.96 -10.73
N LYS A 346 20.17 4.11 -11.42
CA LYS A 346 21.12 4.30 -12.53
C LYS A 346 22.52 4.55 -11.97
N GLY A 347 23.29 3.47 -11.85
CA GLY A 347 24.75 3.46 -11.77
C GLY A 347 25.35 2.98 -13.08
#